data_AF-A0A2G2BI21-F1
#
_entry.id   AF-A0A2G2BI21-F1
#
_cell.length_a   1.000
_cell.length_b   1.000
_cell.length_c   1.000
_cell.angle_alpha   90.00
_cell.angle_beta   90.00
_cell.angle_gamma   90.00
#
_symmetry.space_group_name_H-M   'P 1'
#
loop_
_entity.id
_entity.type
_entity.pdbx_description
1 polymer ?
#
loop_
_entity_poly.entity_id
_entity_poly.type
_entity_poly.pdbx_seq_one_letter_code
_entity_poly.pdbx_strand_id
1 'polypeptide(L)'
;MGVNDDENFPALIQKAMPNTKVKNLGVPGLGTVQSYLQLQKMILENDIPTTVILNYADFHDMRNALTPFYRENLKIGFERSSNEVKLIMKSSRIPYIEKVNDDFVLSYCKWNDLYENWTFRSVFASVNFLQAKSDLSQDESIPKKEITFYLVEEMKKLCEENDIQFIITGITQTNDTQATLKEFAKMGIQILDISVDLSLEKYNNMPYDSHPNRLTHSIWAERVLEVIKDKR
;
A
#
# COMPACT_ATOMS: atom_id res chain seq x y z
N MET A 1 0.02 -9.93 13.81
CA MET A 1 1.17 -9.65 12.93
C MET A 1 1.65 -8.25 13.24
N GLY A 2 2.97 -8.05 13.30
CA GLY A 2 3.57 -6.75 13.60
C GLY A 2 3.86 -6.51 15.08
N VAL A 3 4.05 -5.24 15.43
CA VAL A 3 4.51 -4.76 16.74
C VAL A 3 3.36 -4.16 17.57
N ASN A 4 3.62 -3.88 18.85
CA ASN A 4 2.65 -3.18 19.70
C ASN A 4 2.38 -1.76 19.17
N ASP A 5 1.22 -1.19 19.53
CA ASP A 5 0.77 0.12 19.03
C ASP A 5 1.75 1.26 19.35
N ASP A 6 2.52 1.16 20.42
CA ASP A 6 3.47 2.19 20.84
C ASP A 6 4.90 1.95 20.30
N GLU A 7 5.09 0.83 19.59
CA GLU A 7 6.35 0.39 18.99
C GLU A 7 6.38 0.56 17.46
N ASN A 8 5.24 0.87 16.83
CA ASN A 8 5.21 1.16 15.41
C ASN A 8 5.83 2.53 15.09
N PHE A 9 6.40 2.66 13.89
CA PHE A 9 7.20 3.84 13.54
C PHE A 9 6.40 5.16 13.57
N PRO A 10 5.10 5.25 13.20
CA PRO A 10 4.34 6.48 13.39
C PRO A 10 4.20 6.88 14.86
N ALA A 11 4.00 5.92 15.77
CA ALA A 11 3.93 6.19 17.21
C ALA A 11 5.29 6.65 17.76
N LEU A 12 6.40 6.09 17.27
CA LEU A 12 7.75 6.54 17.61
C LEU A 12 8.02 7.97 17.12
N ILE A 13 7.60 8.32 15.89
CA ILE A 13 7.68 9.69 15.38
C ILE A 13 6.85 10.65 16.24
N GLN A 14 5.62 10.27 16.61
CA GLN A 14 4.76 11.08 17.49
C GLN A 14 5.42 11.34 18.85
N LYS A 15 6.08 10.33 19.44
CA LYS A 15 6.82 10.49 20.71
C LYS A 15 7.99 11.47 20.56
N ALA A 16 8.67 11.49 19.41
CA ALA A 16 9.79 12.39 19.13
C ALA A 16 9.37 13.82 18.77
N MET A 17 8.13 14.02 18.29
CA MET A 17 7.60 15.31 17.86
C MET A 17 6.32 15.67 18.64
N PRO A 18 6.43 16.02 19.94
CA PRO A 18 5.26 16.22 20.80
C PRO A 18 4.38 17.41 20.41
N ASN A 19 4.91 18.37 19.64
CA ASN A 19 4.17 19.53 19.16
C ASN A 19 3.49 19.29 17.80
N THR A 20 3.79 18.17 17.15
CA THR A 20 3.23 17.79 15.84
C THR A 20 2.21 16.67 16.01
N LYS A 21 1.06 16.78 15.35
CA LYS A 21 0.04 15.70 15.32
C LYS A 21 0.34 14.72 14.18
N VAL A 22 0.82 13.53 14.52
CA VAL A 22 1.08 12.44 13.58
C VAL A 22 -0.15 11.55 13.48
N LYS A 23 -0.65 11.30 12.26
CA LYS A 23 -1.76 10.37 12.00
C LYS A 23 -1.26 9.18 11.20
N ASN A 24 -1.43 7.97 11.74
CA ASN A 24 -1.22 6.74 10.97
C ASN A 24 -2.52 6.37 10.24
N LEU A 25 -2.50 6.43 8.91
CA LEU A 25 -3.64 6.06 8.06
C LEU A 25 -3.45 4.69 7.38
N GLY A 26 -2.31 4.02 7.64
CA GLY A 26 -2.01 2.71 7.08
C GLY A 26 -2.92 1.63 7.64
N VAL A 27 -3.54 0.86 6.74
CA VAL A 27 -4.36 -0.30 7.09
C VAL A 27 -3.90 -1.49 6.23
N PRO A 28 -3.79 -2.71 6.80
CA PRO A 28 -3.43 -3.89 6.03
C PRO A 28 -4.34 -4.09 4.81
N GLY A 29 -3.73 -4.39 3.66
CA GLY A 29 -4.45 -4.56 2.39
C GLY A 29 -4.77 -3.25 1.66
N LEU A 30 -4.49 -2.07 2.22
CA LEU A 30 -4.58 -0.84 1.42
C LEU A 30 -3.39 -0.72 0.47
N GLY A 31 -3.65 -0.16 -0.71
CA GLY A 31 -2.65 0.31 -1.66
C GLY A 31 -2.66 1.84 -1.73
N THR A 32 -1.94 2.38 -2.71
CA THR A 32 -1.84 3.82 -2.98
C THR A 32 -3.20 4.44 -3.35
N VAL A 33 -4.09 3.69 -4.00
CA VAL A 33 -5.44 4.17 -4.34
C VAL A 33 -6.20 4.64 -3.09
N GLN A 34 -6.17 3.84 -2.03
CA GLN A 34 -6.89 4.19 -0.81
C GLN A 34 -6.21 5.34 -0.06
N SER A 35 -4.87 5.42 -0.09
CA SER A 35 -4.14 6.58 0.43
C SER A 35 -4.51 7.88 -0.32
N TYR A 36 -4.63 7.83 -1.65
CA TYR A 36 -5.09 8.95 -2.48
C TYR A 36 -6.51 9.39 -2.09
N LEU A 37 -7.46 8.45 -2.00
CA LEU A 37 -8.83 8.74 -1.60
C LEU A 37 -8.94 9.30 -0.17
N GLN A 38 -8.10 8.81 0.76
CA GLN A 38 -8.03 9.34 2.12
C GLN A 38 -7.53 10.79 2.13
N LEU A 39 -6.48 11.10 1.36
CA LEU A 39 -5.97 12.46 1.24
C LEU A 39 -7.01 13.41 0.65
N GLN A 40 -7.68 13.00 -0.44
CA GLN A 40 -8.79 13.77 -1.01
C GLN A 40 -9.88 14.06 0.01
N LYS A 41 -10.29 13.03 0.77
CA LYS A 41 -11.30 13.19 1.81
C LYS A 41 -10.85 14.17 2.89
N MET A 42 -9.61 14.08 3.35
CA MET A 42 -9.08 15.01 4.36
C MET A 42 -9.09 16.46 3.88
N ILE A 43 -8.70 16.70 2.63
CA ILE A 43 -8.72 18.03 2.03
C ILE A 43 -10.17 18.56 1.95
N LEU A 44 -11.11 17.73 1.47
CA LEU A 44 -12.53 18.09 1.40
C LEU A 44 -13.15 18.39 2.77
N GLU A 45 -12.71 17.69 3.82
CA GLU A 45 -13.16 17.88 5.20
C GLU A 45 -12.40 19.00 5.93
N ASN A 46 -11.53 19.74 5.22
CA ASN A 46 -10.69 20.82 5.76
C ASN A 46 -9.77 20.35 6.90
N ASP A 47 -9.35 19.08 6.88
CA ASP A 47 -8.37 18.46 7.78
C ASP A 47 -7.02 18.32 7.06
N ILE A 48 -6.54 19.44 6.51
CA ILE A 48 -5.37 19.50 5.62
C ILE A 48 -4.07 19.31 6.42
N PRO A 49 -3.27 18.25 6.16
CA PRO A 49 -1.99 18.04 6.81
C PRO A 49 -0.92 18.97 6.23
N THR A 50 0.09 19.34 7.00
CA THR A 50 1.23 20.09 6.45
C THR A 50 2.22 19.24 5.68
N THR A 51 2.23 17.93 5.95
CA THR A 51 3.14 16.96 5.36
C THR A 51 2.43 15.63 5.20
N VAL A 52 2.60 14.99 4.04
CA VAL A 52 2.12 13.64 3.74
C VAL A 52 3.33 12.77 3.45
N ILE A 53 3.40 11.62 4.14
CA ILE A 53 4.41 10.58 3.89
C ILE A 53 3.69 9.35 3.34
N LEU A 54 3.90 9.05 2.06
CA LEU A 54 3.38 7.85 1.42
C LEU A 54 4.43 6.73 1.50
N ASN A 55 4.11 5.66 2.23
CA ASN A 55 4.93 4.45 2.23
C ASN A 55 4.67 3.63 0.97
N TYR A 56 5.74 3.30 0.24
CA TYR A 56 5.69 2.57 -1.01
C TYR A 56 6.52 1.28 -0.97
N ALA A 57 5.95 0.23 -1.53
CA ALA A 57 6.61 -1.01 -1.89
C ALA A 57 6.02 -1.50 -3.23
N ASP A 58 6.83 -2.22 -4.01
CA ASP A 58 6.46 -2.85 -5.29
C ASP A 58 5.14 -3.64 -5.26
N PHE A 59 4.83 -4.32 -4.16
CA PHE A 59 3.56 -5.04 -4.03
C PHE A 59 2.32 -4.11 -3.99
N HIS A 60 2.47 -2.78 -3.84
CA HIS A 60 1.36 -1.84 -3.99
C HIS A 60 0.88 -1.74 -5.43
N ASP A 61 1.73 -2.01 -6.43
CA ASP A 61 1.38 -1.95 -7.84
C ASP A 61 0.23 -2.91 -8.16
N MET A 62 0.27 -4.14 -7.64
CA MET A 62 -0.82 -5.10 -7.82
C MET A 62 -2.10 -4.73 -7.05
N ARG A 63 -1.98 -4.01 -5.93
CA ARG A 63 -3.13 -3.54 -5.15
C ARG A 63 -3.86 -2.43 -5.87
N ASN A 64 -3.11 -1.49 -6.44
CA ASN A 64 -3.62 -0.33 -7.14
C ASN A 64 -4.43 -0.72 -8.39
N ALA A 65 -4.00 -1.78 -9.07
CA ALA A 65 -4.63 -2.29 -10.29
C ALA A 65 -5.59 -3.46 -10.05
N LEU A 66 -5.80 -3.87 -8.79
CA LEU A 66 -6.66 -4.99 -8.39
C LEU A 66 -6.46 -6.26 -9.22
N THR A 67 -5.20 -6.70 -9.34
CA THR A 67 -4.88 -7.84 -10.23
C THR A 67 -5.44 -9.17 -9.70
N PRO A 68 -5.59 -10.19 -10.56
CA PRO A 68 -6.11 -11.50 -10.15
C PRO A 68 -5.37 -12.10 -8.95
N PHE A 69 -4.03 -12.01 -8.94
CA PHE A 69 -3.22 -12.50 -7.83
C PHE A 69 -3.54 -11.76 -6.52
N TYR A 70 -3.69 -10.43 -6.57
CA TYR A 70 -4.05 -9.67 -5.38
C TYR A 70 -5.49 -9.98 -4.92
N ARG A 71 -6.44 -10.08 -5.85
CA ARG A 71 -7.84 -10.43 -5.59
C ARG A 71 -7.99 -11.77 -4.88
N GLU A 72 -7.29 -12.79 -5.36
CA GLU A 72 -7.27 -14.13 -4.74
C GLU A 72 -6.76 -14.06 -3.30
N ASN A 73 -5.58 -13.47 -3.09
CA ASN A 73 -4.97 -13.34 -1.76
C ASN A 73 -5.84 -12.55 -0.78
N LEU A 74 -6.43 -11.45 -1.26
CA LEU A 74 -7.34 -10.63 -0.47
C LEU A 74 -8.58 -11.43 -0.06
N LYS A 75 -9.21 -12.13 -1.01
CA LYS A 75 -10.38 -12.96 -0.74
C LYS A 75 -10.07 -14.05 0.30
N ILE A 76 -8.97 -14.80 0.11
CA ILE A 76 -8.54 -15.85 1.05
C ILE A 76 -8.28 -15.28 2.45
N GLY A 77 -7.59 -14.15 2.54
CA GLY A 77 -7.26 -13.52 3.82
C GLY A 77 -8.50 -13.16 4.64
N PHE A 78 -9.48 -12.50 4.01
CA PHE A 78 -10.71 -12.09 4.68
C PHE A 78 -11.71 -13.25 4.88
N GLU A 79 -11.75 -14.25 4.00
CA GLU A 79 -12.56 -15.46 4.23
C GLU A 79 -12.07 -16.30 5.42
N ARG A 80 -10.83 -16.10 5.86
CA ARG A 80 -10.26 -16.71 7.07
C ARG A 80 -10.35 -15.82 8.32
N SER A 81 -10.94 -14.63 8.20
CA SER A 81 -11.16 -13.71 9.32
C SER A 81 -12.40 -14.06 10.16
N SER A 82 -12.72 -13.22 11.15
CA SER A 82 -13.91 -13.40 12.00
C SER A 82 -15.22 -13.28 11.21
N ASN A 83 -16.30 -13.88 11.72
CA ASN A 83 -17.61 -13.80 11.07
C ASN A 83 -18.13 -12.36 10.94
N GLU A 84 -17.82 -11.49 11.90
CA GLU A 84 -18.16 -10.07 11.87
C GLU A 84 -17.50 -9.38 10.67
N VAL A 85 -16.20 -9.59 10.48
CA VAL A 85 -15.46 -9.02 9.35
C VAL A 85 -16.04 -9.52 8.03
N LYS A 86 -16.37 -10.81 7.92
CA LYS A 86 -17.03 -11.36 6.71
C LYS A 86 -18.35 -10.67 6.39
N LEU A 87 -19.16 -10.34 7.40
CA LEU A 87 -20.44 -9.66 7.20
C LEU A 87 -20.24 -8.22 6.70
N ILE A 88 -19.29 -7.50 7.29
CA ILE A 88 -18.95 -6.13 6.85
C ILE A 88 -18.49 -6.17 5.39
N MET A 89 -17.56 -7.08 5.06
CA MET A 89 -16.97 -7.17 3.72
C MET A 89 -17.99 -7.46 2.63
N LYS A 90 -19.08 -8.21 2.88
CA LYS A 90 -20.14 -8.45 1.88
C LYS A 90 -20.75 -7.18 1.30
N SER A 91 -20.76 -6.08 2.07
CA SER A 91 -21.27 -4.78 1.65
C SER A 91 -20.18 -3.84 1.11
N SER A 92 -18.91 -4.25 1.21
CA SER A 92 -17.76 -3.45 0.82
C SER A 92 -17.51 -3.45 -0.69
N ARG A 93 -16.85 -2.39 -1.14
CA ARG A 93 -16.30 -2.24 -2.48
C ARG A 93 -14.83 -1.87 -2.38
N ILE A 94 -14.01 -2.49 -3.22
CA ILE A 94 -12.56 -2.25 -3.28
C ILE A 94 -12.27 -1.27 -4.41
N PRO A 95 -11.76 -0.06 -4.11
CA PRO A 95 -11.37 0.89 -5.15
C PRO A 95 -10.06 0.43 -5.81
N TYR A 96 -9.95 0.67 -7.11
CA TYR A 96 -8.76 0.42 -7.90
C TYR A 96 -8.75 1.34 -9.12
N ILE A 97 -7.60 1.48 -9.78
CA ILE A 97 -7.50 2.19 -11.05
C ILE A 97 -7.45 1.18 -12.17
N GLU A 98 -8.22 1.46 -13.21
CA GLU A 98 -8.24 0.72 -14.47
C GLU A 98 -7.72 1.61 -15.59
N LYS A 99 -6.88 1.06 -16.47
CA LYS A 99 -6.50 1.74 -17.70
C LYS A 99 -7.50 1.36 -18.79
N VAL A 100 -8.35 2.31 -19.19
CA VAL A 100 -9.37 2.12 -20.23
C VAL A 100 -8.96 2.95 -21.44
N ASN A 101 -8.52 2.29 -22.51
CA ASN A 101 -7.82 2.93 -23.63
C ASN A 101 -6.54 3.66 -23.12
N ASP A 102 -6.48 4.97 -23.27
CA ASP A 102 -5.36 5.82 -22.81
C ASP A 102 -5.67 6.57 -21.50
N ASP A 103 -6.86 6.38 -20.92
CA ASP A 103 -7.28 7.05 -19.70
C ASP A 103 -7.17 6.14 -18.46
N PHE A 104 -6.95 6.76 -17.30
CA PHE A 104 -6.98 6.10 -16.00
C PHE A 104 -8.29 6.42 -15.28
N VAL A 105 -9.05 5.38 -14.92
CA VAL A 105 -10.38 5.51 -14.32
C VAL A 105 -10.40 4.88 -12.94
N LEU A 106 -10.94 5.62 -11.96
CA LEU A 106 -11.25 5.08 -10.64
C LEU A 106 -12.48 4.16 -10.73
N SER A 107 -12.25 2.88 -10.50
CA SER A 107 -13.25 1.82 -10.54
C SER A 107 -13.43 1.21 -9.15
N TYR A 108 -14.56 0.51 -8.95
CA TYR A 108 -14.90 -0.16 -7.70
C TYR A 108 -15.36 -1.58 -7.96
N CYS A 109 -14.71 -2.55 -7.33
CA CYS A 109 -15.11 -3.95 -7.40
C CYS A 109 -15.89 -4.33 -6.14
N LYS A 110 -17.09 -4.90 -6.28
CA LYS A 110 -17.85 -5.41 -5.14
C LYS A 110 -17.14 -6.64 -4.56
N TRP A 111 -17.22 -6.81 -3.25
CA TRP A 111 -16.60 -7.95 -2.58
C TRP A 111 -17.01 -9.32 -3.15
N ASN A 112 -18.30 -9.48 -3.45
CA ASN A 112 -18.82 -10.76 -3.99
C ASN A 112 -18.32 -11.07 -5.40
N ASP A 113 -17.88 -10.05 -6.14
CA ASP A 113 -17.38 -10.16 -7.52
C ASP A 113 -15.84 -10.14 -7.56
N LEU A 114 -15.17 -10.15 -6.40
CA LEU A 114 -13.72 -9.91 -6.31
C LEU A 114 -12.89 -11.00 -6.98
N TYR A 115 -13.25 -12.26 -6.75
CA TYR A 115 -12.53 -13.41 -7.29
C TYR A 115 -13.40 -14.66 -7.19
N GLU A 116 -13.37 -15.54 -8.20
CA GLU A 116 -14.08 -16.82 -8.15
C GLU A 116 -13.22 -17.93 -8.75
N ASN A 117 -13.27 -19.10 -8.13
CA ASN A 117 -12.64 -20.29 -8.66
C ASN A 117 -13.46 -20.82 -9.84
N TRP A 118 -12.81 -21.16 -10.95
CA TRP A 118 -13.40 -21.93 -12.02
C TRP A 118 -13.98 -23.23 -11.46
N THR A 119 -15.09 -23.66 -12.04
CA THR A 119 -15.74 -24.92 -11.65
C THR A 119 -14.72 -26.05 -11.69
N PHE A 120 -14.64 -26.81 -10.59
CA PHE A 120 -13.70 -27.91 -10.36
C PHE A 120 -12.22 -27.55 -10.12
N ARG A 121 -11.84 -26.28 -9.97
CA ARG A 121 -10.46 -25.91 -9.60
C ARG A 121 -9.98 -26.61 -8.33
N SER A 122 -10.85 -26.79 -7.34
CA SER A 122 -10.53 -27.48 -6.09
C SER A 122 -10.48 -29.00 -6.19
N VAL A 123 -10.87 -29.58 -7.34
CA VAL A 123 -10.98 -31.03 -7.54
C VAL A 123 -9.96 -31.54 -8.55
N PHE A 124 -9.78 -30.84 -9.69
CA PHE A 124 -8.90 -31.25 -10.77
C PHE A 124 -7.64 -30.38 -10.86
N ALA A 125 -6.48 -31.02 -10.76
CA ALA A 125 -5.18 -30.34 -10.89
C ALA A 125 -5.00 -29.63 -12.25
N SER A 126 -5.58 -30.18 -13.33
CA SER A 126 -5.56 -29.55 -14.65
C SER A 126 -6.34 -28.24 -14.66
N VAL A 127 -7.52 -28.18 -14.05
CA VAL A 127 -8.32 -26.96 -13.95
C VAL A 127 -7.60 -25.92 -13.09
N ASN A 128 -7.02 -26.34 -11.96
CA ASN A 128 -6.20 -25.45 -11.13
C ASN A 128 -5.02 -24.85 -11.90
N PHE A 129 -4.29 -25.68 -12.66
CA PHE A 129 -3.18 -25.21 -13.49
C PHE A 129 -3.63 -24.22 -14.57
N LEU A 130 -4.73 -24.52 -15.27
CA LEU A 130 -5.24 -23.65 -16.32
C LEU A 130 -5.72 -22.30 -15.78
N GLN A 131 -6.43 -22.27 -14.66
CA GLN A 131 -6.82 -20.99 -14.04
C GLN A 131 -5.60 -20.21 -13.57
N ALA A 132 -4.63 -20.86 -12.89
CA ALA A 132 -3.41 -20.18 -12.44
C ALA A 132 -2.61 -19.57 -13.61
N LYS A 133 -2.58 -20.26 -14.76
CA LYS A 133 -1.96 -19.72 -15.98
C LYS A 133 -2.75 -18.55 -16.58
N SER A 134 -4.08 -18.61 -16.57
CA SER A 134 -4.94 -17.51 -17.01
C SER A 134 -4.76 -16.27 -16.11
N ASP A 135 -4.73 -16.46 -14.80
CA ASP A 135 -4.56 -15.37 -13.83
C ASP A 135 -3.19 -14.72 -13.97
N LEU A 136 -2.12 -15.50 -14.14
CA LEU A 136 -0.78 -14.97 -14.40
C LEU A 136 -0.73 -14.16 -15.69
N SER A 137 -1.32 -14.69 -16.78
CA SER A 137 -1.36 -13.99 -18.07
C SER A 137 -2.16 -12.68 -18.00
N GLN A 138 -3.22 -12.63 -17.20
CA GLN A 138 -3.99 -11.41 -16.95
C GLN A 138 -3.20 -10.43 -16.06
N ASP A 139 -2.51 -10.92 -15.02
CA ASP A 139 -1.68 -10.07 -14.15
C ASP A 139 -0.57 -9.37 -14.95
N GLU A 140 0.11 -10.11 -15.83
CA GLU A 140 1.19 -9.61 -16.70
C GLU A 140 0.72 -8.57 -17.72
N SER A 141 -0.53 -8.64 -18.20
CA SER A 141 -1.07 -7.69 -19.18
C SER A 141 -1.53 -6.37 -18.57
N ILE A 142 -1.75 -6.33 -17.24
CA ILE A 142 -2.17 -5.13 -16.53
C ILE A 142 -0.96 -4.18 -16.36
N PRO A 143 -1.09 -2.89 -16.76
CA PRO A 143 -0.01 -1.90 -16.67
C PRO A 143 0.14 -1.35 -15.22
N LYS A 144 0.44 -2.24 -14.27
CA LYS A 144 0.43 -1.95 -12.82
C LYS A 144 1.31 -0.75 -12.44
N LYS A 145 2.52 -0.65 -13.02
CA LYS A 145 3.46 0.45 -12.74
C LYS A 145 2.96 1.80 -13.27
N GLU A 146 2.40 1.82 -14.48
CA GLU A 146 1.81 3.06 -15.04
C GLU A 146 0.66 3.56 -14.17
N ILE A 147 -0.18 2.65 -13.67
CA ILE A 147 -1.26 2.96 -12.74
C ILE A 147 -0.73 3.59 -11.44
N THR A 148 0.33 3.03 -10.86
CA THR A 148 0.95 3.61 -9.66
C THR A 148 1.57 4.98 -9.96
N PHE A 149 2.22 5.17 -11.11
CA PHE A 149 2.77 6.47 -11.51
C PHE A 149 1.67 7.52 -11.66
N TYR A 150 0.56 7.18 -12.32
CA TYR A 150 -0.61 8.04 -12.41
C TYR A 150 -1.10 8.47 -11.02
N LEU A 151 -1.31 7.51 -10.10
CA LEU A 151 -1.77 7.81 -8.74
C LEU A 151 -0.82 8.73 -7.96
N VAL A 152 0.49 8.49 -8.08
CA VAL A 152 1.49 9.31 -7.40
C VAL A 152 1.57 10.71 -8.00
N GLU A 153 1.38 10.86 -9.31
CA GLU A 153 1.25 12.17 -9.96
C GLU A 153 0.02 12.92 -9.45
N GLU A 154 -1.13 12.26 -9.36
CA GLU A 154 -2.36 12.86 -8.83
C GLU A 154 -2.23 13.25 -7.35
N MET A 155 -1.57 12.41 -6.53
CA MET A 155 -1.26 12.76 -5.14
C MET A 155 -0.32 13.97 -5.05
N LYS A 156 0.70 14.02 -5.91
CA LYS A 156 1.63 15.16 -5.99
C LYS A 156 0.87 16.45 -6.33
N LYS A 157 0.02 16.45 -7.36
CA LYS A 157 -0.82 17.60 -7.74
C LYS A 157 -1.68 18.07 -6.58
N LEU A 158 -2.39 17.15 -5.92
CA LEU A 158 -3.21 17.47 -4.74
C LEU A 158 -2.38 18.11 -3.61
N CYS A 159 -1.18 17.61 -3.38
CA CYS A 159 -0.30 18.18 -2.36
C CYS A 159 0.17 19.59 -2.74
N GLU A 160 0.58 19.80 -3.99
CA GLU A 160 1.04 21.10 -4.50
C GLU A 160 -0.07 22.15 -4.47
N GLU A 161 -1.30 21.79 -4.85
CA GLU A 161 -2.47 22.69 -4.84
C GLU A 161 -2.90 23.13 -3.44
N ASN A 162 -2.48 22.40 -2.40
CA ASN A 162 -2.87 22.63 -1.01
C ASN A 162 -1.69 22.95 -0.08
N ASP A 163 -0.53 23.31 -0.65
CA ASP A 163 0.70 23.64 0.09
C ASP A 163 1.16 22.54 1.07
N ILE A 164 0.94 21.27 0.70
CA ILE A 164 1.31 20.09 1.48
C ILE A 164 2.68 19.59 1.03
N GLN A 165 3.62 19.39 1.96
CA GLN A 165 4.88 18.72 1.65
C GLN A 165 4.62 17.23 1.36
N PHE A 166 4.97 16.77 0.17
CA PHE A 166 4.80 15.36 -0.22
C PHE A 166 6.13 14.61 -0.23
N ILE A 167 6.20 13.53 0.57
CA ILE A 167 7.37 12.66 0.70
C ILE A 167 6.94 11.23 0.40
N ILE A 168 7.76 10.48 -0.34
CA ILE A 168 7.57 9.04 -0.53
C ILE A 168 8.69 8.28 0.16
N THR A 169 8.33 7.28 0.95
CA THR A 169 9.28 6.37 1.60
C THR A 169 9.29 5.00 0.92
N GLY A 170 10.48 4.45 0.65
CA GLY A 170 10.64 3.05 0.23
C GLY A 170 10.75 2.14 1.45
N ILE A 171 9.85 1.17 1.60
CA ILE A 171 9.83 0.26 2.77
C ILE A 171 10.45 -1.12 2.51
N THR A 172 10.75 -1.45 1.24
CA THR A 172 11.40 -2.71 0.84
C THR A 172 12.65 -2.47 -0.02
N GLN A 173 13.63 -3.38 0.10
CA GLN A 173 14.92 -3.31 -0.63
C GLN A 173 14.91 -4.00 -2.01
N THR A 174 13.74 -4.37 -2.52
CA THR A 174 13.62 -5.04 -3.83
C THR A 174 14.09 -4.12 -4.96
N ASN A 175 14.71 -4.71 -5.99
CA ASN A 175 15.10 -3.96 -7.20
C ASN A 175 13.92 -3.20 -7.83
N ASP A 176 12.72 -3.78 -7.83
CA ASP A 176 11.51 -3.12 -8.35
C ASP A 176 11.13 -1.88 -7.55
N THR A 177 11.10 -1.97 -6.22
CA THR A 177 10.85 -0.80 -5.36
C THR A 177 11.87 0.30 -5.62
N GLN A 178 13.16 -0.04 -5.67
CA GLN A 178 14.24 0.93 -5.90
C GLN A 178 14.18 1.56 -7.29
N ALA A 179 13.79 0.79 -8.32
CA ALA A 179 13.58 1.32 -9.67
C ALA A 179 12.42 2.31 -9.70
N THR A 180 11.27 1.95 -9.11
CA THR A 180 10.10 2.84 -9.04
C THR A 180 10.38 4.11 -8.23
N LEU A 181 11.09 4.02 -7.10
CA LEU A 181 11.50 5.19 -6.32
C LEU A 181 12.37 6.17 -7.14
N LYS A 182 13.25 5.67 -8.01
CA LYS A 182 14.04 6.53 -8.92
C LYS A 182 13.15 7.26 -9.92
N GLU A 183 12.10 6.63 -10.44
CA GLU A 183 11.14 7.30 -11.32
C GLU A 183 10.36 8.39 -10.56
N PHE A 184 9.91 8.11 -9.32
CA PHE A 184 9.27 9.15 -8.50
C PHE A 184 10.21 10.33 -8.21
N ALA A 185 11.50 10.08 -7.98
CA ALA A 185 12.48 11.15 -7.79
C ALA A 185 12.60 12.05 -9.04
N LYS A 186 12.54 11.47 -10.25
CA LYS A 186 12.55 12.24 -11.52
C LYS A 186 11.31 13.13 -11.66
N MET A 187 10.20 12.78 -11.01
CA MET A 187 9.00 13.62 -10.93
C MET A 187 9.16 14.81 -9.96
N GLY A 188 10.34 14.99 -9.35
CA GLY A 188 10.61 16.06 -8.39
C GLY A 188 10.08 15.77 -6.98
N ILE A 189 9.69 14.53 -6.70
CA ILE A 189 9.19 14.13 -5.37
C ILE A 189 10.37 13.85 -4.45
N GLN A 190 10.27 14.30 -3.19
CA GLN A 190 11.25 13.96 -2.18
C GLN A 190 11.13 12.48 -1.80
N ILE A 191 12.20 11.72 -2.03
CA ILE A 191 12.26 10.29 -1.74
C ILE A 191 13.15 10.02 -0.53
N LEU A 192 12.71 9.10 0.33
CA LEU A 192 13.49 8.60 1.45
C LEU A 192 13.47 7.06 1.47
N ASP A 193 14.62 6.43 1.32
CA ASP A 193 14.71 4.98 1.50
C ASP A 193 14.87 4.63 2.98
N ILE A 194 13.79 4.11 3.58
CA ILE A 194 13.80 3.64 4.97
C ILE A 194 13.95 2.13 5.07
N SER A 195 14.00 1.42 3.95
CA SER A 195 13.98 -0.03 3.93
C SER A 195 15.18 -0.68 4.64
N VAL A 196 14.94 -1.87 5.18
CA VAL A 196 15.96 -2.75 5.74
C VAL A 196 15.88 -4.11 5.05
N ASP A 197 16.92 -4.92 5.21
CA ASP A 197 16.95 -6.27 4.66
C ASP A 197 16.08 -7.22 5.49
N LEU A 198 14.80 -7.32 5.14
CA LEU A 198 13.84 -8.20 5.82
C LEU A 198 14.12 -9.70 5.64
N SER A 199 15.13 -10.10 4.84
CA SER A 199 15.60 -11.49 4.81
C SER A 199 16.39 -11.88 6.06
N LEU A 200 16.92 -10.90 6.80
CA LEU A 200 17.64 -11.12 8.04
C LEU A 200 16.67 -11.18 9.22
N GLU A 201 16.68 -12.28 9.97
CA GLU A 201 15.78 -12.53 11.10
C GLU A 201 15.79 -11.40 12.15
N LYS A 202 16.92 -10.71 12.34
CA LYS A 202 17.03 -9.57 13.27
C LYS A 202 16.09 -8.40 12.95
N TYR A 203 15.55 -8.32 11.73
CA TYR A 203 14.67 -7.23 11.27
C TYR A 203 13.20 -7.64 11.12
N ASN A 204 12.85 -8.88 11.43
CA ASN A 204 11.49 -9.38 11.34
C ASN A 204 11.12 -10.19 12.60
N ASN A 205 9.91 -10.75 12.63
CA ASN A 205 9.39 -11.52 13.77
C ASN A 205 9.50 -13.05 13.53
N MET A 206 10.49 -13.49 12.74
CA MET A 206 10.73 -14.90 12.49
C MET A 206 11.02 -15.64 13.82
N PRO A 207 10.63 -16.92 13.94
CA PRO A 207 10.13 -17.81 12.87
C PRO A 207 8.62 -17.73 12.62
N TYR A 208 7.88 -16.90 13.36
CA TYR A 208 6.41 -16.92 13.34
C TYR A 208 5.81 -15.93 12.33
N ASP A 209 6.52 -14.85 12.01
CA ASP A 209 6.00 -13.77 11.19
C ASP A 209 7.15 -13.02 10.48
N SER A 210 7.11 -12.95 9.15
CA SER A 210 8.14 -12.25 8.36
C SER A 210 7.97 -10.73 8.32
N HIS A 211 6.94 -10.18 8.97
CA HIS A 211 6.74 -8.73 9.06
C HIS A 211 7.81 -8.04 9.92
N PRO A 212 8.08 -6.75 9.67
CA PRO A 212 8.98 -5.92 10.47
C PRO A 212 8.77 -6.06 11.97
N ASN A 213 9.87 -6.18 12.71
CA ASN A 213 9.85 -6.15 14.17
C ASN A 213 10.09 -4.74 14.72
N ARG A 214 10.15 -4.63 16.04
CA ARG A 214 10.39 -3.36 16.75
C ARG A 214 11.67 -2.65 16.30
N LEU A 215 12.77 -3.39 16.11
CA LEU A 215 14.04 -2.80 15.67
C LEU A 215 13.88 -2.11 14.31
N THR A 216 13.21 -2.77 13.37
CA THR A 216 12.94 -2.19 12.05
C THR A 216 12.08 -0.94 12.13
N HIS A 217 11.02 -0.96 12.95
CA HIS A 217 10.19 0.23 13.16
C HIS A 217 10.97 1.39 13.80
N SER A 218 11.91 1.13 14.72
CA SER A 218 12.80 2.15 15.26
C SER A 218 13.71 2.76 14.18
N ILE A 219 14.32 1.94 13.33
CA ILE A 219 15.17 2.40 12.21
C ILE A 219 14.35 3.26 11.24
N TRP A 220 13.12 2.84 10.93
CA TRP A 220 12.21 3.60 10.07
C TRP A 220 11.89 4.97 10.66
N ALA A 221 11.56 5.03 11.95
CA ALA A 221 11.27 6.27 12.63
C ALA A 221 12.49 7.21 12.62
N GLU A 222 13.68 6.71 12.94
CA GLU A 222 14.93 7.47 12.96
C GLU A 222 15.22 8.11 11.59
N ARG A 223 15.19 7.31 10.51
CA ARG A 223 15.45 7.82 9.15
C ARG A 223 14.43 8.86 8.70
N VAL A 224 13.16 8.69 9.08
CA VAL A 224 12.13 9.71 8.79
C VAL A 224 12.43 11.01 9.54
N LEU A 225 12.77 10.92 10.83
CA LEU A 225 13.08 12.07 11.69
C LEU A 225 14.34 12.84 11.26
N GLU A 226 15.26 12.23 10.52
CA GLU A 226 16.41 12.96 9.92
C GLU A 226 15.95 13.99 8.87
N VAL A 227 14.81 13.74 8.24
CA VAL A 227 14.30 14.54 7.12
C VAL A 227 13.17 15.49 7.56
N ILE A 228 12.29 15.02 8.43
CA ILE A 228 11.19 15.84 8.94
C ILE A 228 11.65 16.60 10.18
N LYS A 229 11.33 17.90 10.25
CA LYS A 229 11.67 18.75 11.40
C LYS A 229 10.42 19.04 12.20
N ASP A 230 10.54 19.08 13.53
CA ASP A 230 9.46 19.56 14.39
C ASP A 230 9.20 21.04 14.04
N LYS A 231 7.97 21.34 13.65
CA LYS A 231 7.53 22.72 13.46
C LYS A 231 7.25 23.27 14.86
N ARG A 232 8.21 24.04 15.38
CA ARG A 232 8.02 24.84 16.60
C ARG A 232 7.03 25.97 16.36
#